data_AF-A0A6A3SS25-F1
#
_entry.id   AF-A0A6A3SS25-F1
#
_cell.length_a   1.000
_cell.length_b   1.000
_cell.length_c   1.000
_cell.angle_alpha   90.00
_cell.angle_beta   90.00
_cell.angle_gamma   90.00
#
_symmetry.space_group_name_H-M   'P 1'
#
loop_
_entity.id
_entity.type
_entity.pdbx_description
1 polymer ?
#
loop_
_entity_poly.entity_id
_entity_poly.type
_entity_poly.pdbx_seq_one_letter_code
_entity_poly.pdbx_strand_id
1 'polypeptide(L)' 'MVAPTPKTPRHQLTEQEQRLCREALLSLRHERRIRRAQQKDGGDGDATGKNKKASRKKSAKHTTPAMEVA' A
#
# COMPACT_ATOMS: atom_id res chain seq x y z
N MET A 1 29.41 -3.24 -8.72
CA MET A 1 28.10 -2.77 -8.23
C MET A 1 28.18 -1.26 -8.05
N VAL A 2 27.33 -0.47 -8.71
CA VAL A 2 27.35 1.00 -8.60
C VAL A 2 26.52 1.41 -7.38
N ALA A 3 27.16 2.01 -6.39
CA ALA A 3 26.48 2.57 -5.24
C ALA A 3 25.61 3.76 -5.69
N PRO A 4 24.38 3.90 -5.17
CA PRO A 4 23.55 5.06 -5.47
C PRO A 4 24.24 6.32 -4.93
N THR A 5 24.76 7.15 -5.84
CA THR A 5 25.25 8.48 -5.49
C THR A 5 24.09 9.32 -4.93
N PRO A 6 24.24 9.89 -3.72
CA PRO A 6 23.18 10.70 -3.14
C PRO A 6 22.94 11.92 -4.04
N LYS A 7 21.75 11.99 -4.63
CA LYS A 7 21.34 13.17 -5.39
C LYS A 7 21.07 14.28 -4.39
N THR A 8 21.79 15.39 -4.51
CA THR A 8 21.44 16.60 -3.77
C THR A 8 20.11 17.13 -4.30
N PRO A 9 19.10 17.34 -3.43
CA PRO A 9 17.85 17.92 -3.86
C PRO A 9 18.12 19.33 -4.39
N ARG A 10 17.63 19.63 -5.60
CA ARG A 10 17.77 20.94 -6.23
C ARG A 10 17.05 22.05 -5.47
N HIS A 11 16.04 21.68 -4.69
CA HIS A 11 15.21 22.60 -3.92
C HIS A 11 15.06 22.07 -2.50
N GLN A 12 15.31 22.95 -1.52
CA GLN A 12 15.10 22.67 -0.12
C GLN A 12 13.79 23.32 0.31
N LEU A 13 12.84 22.49 0.75
CA LEU A 13 11.58 22.99 1.28
C LEU A 13 11.83 23.72 2.59
N THR A 14 11.28 24.92 2.70
CA THR A 14 11.21 25.66 3.96
C THR A 14 10.39 24.88 4.98
N GLU A 15 10.57 25.16 6.27
CA GLU A 15 9.79 24.48 7.32
C GLU A 15 8.27 24.66 7.15
N GLN A 16 7.86 25.83 6.65
CA GLN A 16 6.45 26.13 6.40
C GLN A 16 5.88 25.24 5.30
N GLU A 17 6.58 25.11 4.18
CA GLU A 17 6.17 24.21 3.08
C GLU A 17 6.13 22.76 3.53
N GLN A 18 7.10 22.32 4.34
CA GLN A 18 7.10 20.97 4.89
C GLN A 18 5.89 20.71 5.79
N ARG A 19 5.50 21.69 6.62
CA ARG A 19 4.29 21.61 7.45
C ARG A 19 3.05 21.48 6.58
N LEU A 20 2.90 22.35 5.59
CA LEU A 20 1.76 22.32 4.66
C LEU A 20 1.68 20.98 3.91
N CYS A 21 2.80 20.45 3.41
CA CYS A 21 2.84 19.15 2.77
C CYS A 21 2.40 18.02 3.71
N ARG A 22 2.86 18.03 4.96
CA ARG A 22 2.47 17.04 5.97
C ARG A 22 0.98 17.15 6.29
N GLU A 23 0.47 18.36 6.50
CA GLU A 23 -0.94 18.63 6.77
C GLU A 23 -1.84 18.17 5.62
N ALA A 24 -1.48 18.47 4.37
CA ALA A 24 -2.21 18.03 3.18
C ALA A 24 -2.23 16.49 3.03
N LEU A 25 -1.13 15.81 3.35
CA LEU A 25 -1.08 14.35 3.34
C LEU A 25 -1.96 13.73 4.44
N LEU A 26 -2.01 14.37 5.61
CA LEU A 26 -2.84 13.95 6.73
C LEU A 26 -4.33 14.21 6.46
N SER A 27 -4.70 15.34 5.84
CA SER A 27 -6.08 15.67 5.48
C SER A 27 -6.64 14.68 4.45
N LEU A 28 -5.90 14.40 3.38
CA LEU A 28 -6.30 13.41 2.37
C LEU A 28 -6.45 12.01 2.98
N ARG A 29 -5.56 11.63 3.91
CA ARG A 29 -5.67 10.36 4.65
C ARG A 29 -6.91 10.35 5.54
N HIS A 30 -7.23 11.46 6.18
CA HIS A 30 -8.40 11.63 7.03
C HIS A 30 -9.70 11.53 6.22
N GLU A 31 -9.80 12.21 5.08
CA GLU A 31 -10.94 12.11 4.16
C GLU A 31 -11.17 10.66 3.69
N ARG A 32 -10.09 9.95 3.30
CA ARG A 32 -10.21 8.53 2.95
C ARG A 32 -10.72 7.68 4.10
N ARG A 33 -10.34 7.99 5.34
CA ARG A 33 -10.85 7.30 6.53
C ARG A 33 -12.33 7.55 6.72
N ILE A 34 -12.79 8.79 6.58
CA ILE A 34 -14.21 9.15 6.66
C ILE A 34 -15.01 8.39 5.58
N ARG A 35 -14.55 8.42 4.32
CA ARG A 35 -15.22 7.69 3.22
C ARG A 35 -15.34 6.20 3.50
N ARG A 36 -14.28 5.56 4.03
CA ARG A 36 -14.31 4.13 4.40
C ARG A 36 -15.24 3.85 5.57
N ALA A 37 -15.33 4.73 6.57
CA ALA A 37 -16.25 4.59 7.68
C ALA A 37 -17.70 4.71 7.18
N GLN A 38 -18.00 5.74 6.38
CA GLN A 38 -19.32 5.93 5.78
C GLN A 38 -19.74 4.74 4.89
N GLN A 39 -18.82 4.18 4.09
CA GLN A 39 -19.09 2.96 3.31
C GLN A 39 -19.36 1.73 4.18
N LYS A 40 -18.79 1.66 5.38
CA LYS A 40 -19.03 0.58 6.33
C LYS A 40 -20.37 0.74 7.05
N ASP A 41 -20.76 1.97 7.36
CA ASP A 41 -21.94 2.28 8.18
C ASP A 41 -23.22 2.41 7.35
N GLY A 42 -23.12 2.79 6.07
CA GLY A 42 -24.26 2.96 5.14
C GLY A 42 -24.61 1.74 4.29
N GLY A 43 -23.93 0.61 4.49
CA GLY A 43 -24.18 -0.64 3.77
C GLY A 43 -24.75 -1.69 4.70
N ASP A 44 -26.08 -1.77 4.79
CA ASP A 44 -26.75 -3.02 5.14
C ASP A 44 -26.20 -4.11 4.22
N GLY A 45 -25.70 -5.18 4.84
CA GLY A 45 -24.66 -6.01 4.27
C GLY A 45 -25.01 -6.68 2.95
N ASP A 46 -24.12 -6.54 1.96
CA ASP A 46 -23.73 -7.67 1.12
C ASP A 46 -22.36 -7.45 0.47
N ALA A 47 -21.65 -8.58 0.32
CA ALA A 47 -20.50 -8.84 -0.52
C ALA A 47 -19.18 -8.05 -0.30
N THR A 48 -18.13 -8.81 0.08
CA THR A 48 -16.68 -8.55 -0.08
C THR A 48 -15.83 -8.05 1.10
N GLY A 49 -16.33 -8.04 2.34
CA GLY A 49 -15.50 -7.72 3.51
C GLY A 49 -15.04 -8.90 4.38
N LYS A 50 -15.76 -10.02 4.39
CA LYS A 50 -15.64 -11.02 5.47
C LYS A 50 -14.81 -12.27 5.14
N ASN A 51 -14.27 -12.41 3.92
CA ASN A 51 -13.47 -13.58 3.51
C ASN A 51 -12.02 -13.24 3.12
N LYS A 52 -11.30 -12.45 3.92
CA LYS A 52 -9.83 -12.35 3.78
C LYS A 52 -9.07 -13.02 4.94
N LYS A 53 -9.57 -14.18 5.37
CA LYS A 53 -8.81 -15.16 6.17
C LYS A 53 -8.91 -16.57 5.56
N ALA A 54 -8.71 -16.69 4.25
CA ALA A 54 -8.54 -18.01 3.62
C ALA A 54 -7.87 -17.88 2.24
N SER A 55 -6.64 -17.40 2.17
CA SER A 55 -5.72 -17.81 1.10
C SER A 55 -4.31 -17.49 1.51
N ARG A 56 -3.73 -18.40 2.30
CA ARG A 56 -2.29 -18.50 2.48
C ARG A 56 -1.77 -18.86 1.08
N LYS A 57 -1.19 -17.89 0.36
CA LYS A 57 -0.59 -18.13 -0.96
C LYS A 57 0.49 -19.19 -0.77
N LYS A 58 0.21 -20.46 -1.07
CA LYS A 58 1.27 -21.46 -1.21
C LYS A 58 2.10 -20.96 -2.39
N SER A 59 3.40 -20.72 -2.18
CA SER A 59 4.31 -20.60 -3.30
C SER A 59 4.18 -21.89 -4.10
N ALA A 60 3.60 -21.81 -5.29
CA ALA A 60 3.69 -22.90 -6.24
C ALA A 60 5.19 -23.02 -6.56
N LYS A 61 5.84 -24.06 -6.05
CA LYS A 61 7.14 -24.46 -6.58
C LYS A 61 6.87 -24.87 -8.01
N HIS A 62 7.36 -24.10 -8.98
CA HIS A 62 7.32 -24.47 -10.39
C HIS A 62 8.38 -25.54 -10.68
N THR A 63 8.27 -26.68 -10.01
CA THR A 63 9.07 -27.87 -10.28
C THR A 63 8.08 -28.97 -10.60
N THR A 64 7.87 -29.22 -11.89
CA THR A 64 7.17 -30.40 -12.37
C THR A 64 8.13 -31.60 -12.28
N PRO A 65 7.65 -32.81 -11.94
CA PRO A 65 8.50 -33.99 -11.74
C PRO A 65 9.25 -34.46 -13.01
N ALA A 66 8.96 -33.87 -14.18
CA ALA A 66 9.70 -34.11 -15.42
C ALA A 66 11.06 -33.38 -15.50
N MET A 67 11.38 -32.49 -14.55
CA MET A 67 12.72 -31.88 -14.42
C MET A 67 13.71 -32.73 -13.59
N GLU A 68 13.26 -33.84 -13.01
CA GLU A 68 14.06 -34.77 -12.18
C GLU A 68 14.35 -36.07 -12.95
N VAL A 69 14.87 -35.96 -14.17
CA VAL A 69 15.56 -37.08 -14.83
C VAL A 69 16.79 -36.50 -15.53
N ALA A 70 17.95 -36.79 -14.94
CA ALA A 70 19.24 -36.76 -15.61
C ALA A 70 19.47 -38.11 -16.31
#